data_AF-A0A383AR39-F1
#
_entry.id   AF-A0A383AR39-F1
#
_cell.length_a   1.000
_cell.length_b   1.000
_cell.length_c   1.000
_cell.angle_alpha   90.00
_cell.angle_beta   90.00
_cell.angle_gamma   90.00
#
_symmetry.space_group_name_H-M   'P 1'
#
loop_
_entity.id
_entity.type
_entity.pdbx_description
1 polymer ?
#
loop_
_entity_poly.entity_id
_entity_poly.type
_entity_poly.pdbx_seq_one_letter_code
_entity_poly.pdbx_strand_id
1 'polypeptide(L)' 'VIMLSSKDGIFDRARGRIVGSEQYLTKPFTKEELITAISNQVNFENTT' A
#
# COMPACT_ATOMS: atom_id res chain seq x y z
N VAL A 1 4.91 5.10 3.03
CA VAL A 1 3.53 5.43 3.52
C VAL A 1 2.54 4.44 2.95
N ILE A 2 1.64 3.87 3.77
CA ILE A 2 0.63 2.87 3.33
C ILE A 2 -0.75 3.54 3.21
N MET A 3 -1.36 3.49 2.04
CA MET A 3 -2.70 4.05 1.80
C MET A 3 -3.78 2.96 1.85
N LEU A 4 -4.89 3.22 2.57
CA LEU A 4 -6.03 2.30 2.69
C LEU A 4 -7.21 2.77 1.83
N SER A 5 -7.70 1.94 0.90
CA SER A 5 -8.84 2.29 0.02
C SER A 5 -10.08 1.40 0.25
N SER A 6 -11.28 1.89 -0.11
CA SER A 6 -12.49 1.05 -0.23
C SER A 6 -12.48 0.28 -1.55
N LYS A 7 -13.19 -0.87 -1.61
CA LYS A 7 -13.27 -1.76 -2.79
C LYS A 7 -13.63 -1.03 -4.09
N ASP A 8 -14.48 0.00 -4.01
CA ASP A 8 -14.99 0.74 -5.16
C ASP A 8 -14.19 2.04 -5.45
N GLY A 9 -13.19 2.35 -4.62
CA GLY A 9 -12.29 3.49 -4.78
C GLY A 9 -11.12 3.18 -5.70
N ILE A 10 -11.42 2.84 -6.96
CA ILE A 10 -10.47 2.68 -8.08
C ILE A 10 -9.91 4.07 -8.49
N PHE A 11 -9.43 4.84 -7.52
CA PHE A 11 -8.65 6.07 -7.73
C PHE A 11 -7.29 5.75 -7.08
N ASP A 12 -6.25 5.20 -7.71
CA ASP A 12 -5.72 5.43 -9.04
C ASP A 12 -4.64 4.37 -9.27
N ARG A 13 -4.99 3.16 -9.75
CA ARG A 13 -3.92 2.20 -10.11
C ARG A 13 -2.97 2.76 -11.19
N ALA A 14 -3.40 3.80 -11.91
CA ALA A 14 -2.62 4.51 -12.91
C ALA A 14 -1.91 5.79 -12.39
N ARG A 15 -2.50 6.60 -11.48
CA ARG A 15 -1.82 7.83 -11.00
C ARG A 15 -0.96 7.64 -9.75
N GLY A 16 -1.18 6.59 -8.94
CA GLY A 16 -0.44 6.34 -7.69
C GLY A 16 1.05 6.02 -7.85
N ARG A 17 1.45 5.52 -9.03
CA ARG A 17 2.85 5.24 -9.36
C ARG A 17 3.69 6.50 -9.63
N ILE A 18 3.03 7.65 -9.85
CA ILE A 18 3.67 8.90 -10.28
C ILE A 18 4.01 9.82 -9.09
N VAL A 19 3.35 9.66 -7.94
CA VAL A 19 3.45 10.64 -6.82
C VAL A 19 4.17 10.12 -5.57
N GLY A 20 4.75 8.91 -5.61
CA GLY A 20 5.64 8.43 -4.54
C GLY A 20 4.97 7.76 -3.33
N SER A 21 3.75 7.24 -3.46
CA SER A 21 3.15 6.40 -2.41
C SER A 21 3.56 4.94 -2.60
N GLU A 22 4.40 4.44 -1.68
CA GLU A 22 5.06 3.13 -1.80
C GLU A 22 4.12 1.92 -1.62
N GLN A 23 2.92 2.04 -1.02
CA GLN A 23 2.02 0.88 -0.88
C GLN A 23 0.53 1.20 -0.72
N TYR A 24 -0.35 0.35 -1.27
CA TYR A 24 -1.81 0.46 -1.20
C TYR A 24 -2.45 -0.84 -0.68
N LEU A 25 -3.46 -0.74 0.19
CA LEU A 25 -4.24 -1.87 0.72
C LEU A 25 -5.75 -1.58 0.61
N THR A 26 -6.50 -2.49 -0.02
CA THR A 26 -7.95 -2.32 -0.25
C THR A 26 -8.76 -3.07 0.81
N LYS A 27 -9.79 -2.42 1.35
CA LYS A 27 -10.72 -3.00 2.33
C LYS A 27 -11.84 -3.83 1.66
N PRO A 28 -12.35 -4.88 2.34
CA PRO A 28 -11.83 -5.41 3.60
C PRO A 28 -10.50 -6.14 3.36
N PHE A 29 -9.57 -6.00 4.31
CA PHE A 29 -8.29 -6.70 4.30
C PHE A 29 -8.15 -7.56 5.55
N THR A 30 -7.30 -8.58 5.48
CA THR A 30 -6.96 -9.43 6.62
C THR A 30 -5.85 -8.82 7.48
N LYS A 31 -5.68 -9.37 8.69
CA LYS A 31 -4.56 -9.00 9.56
C LYS A 31 -3.21 -9.29 8.89
N GLU A 32 -3.11 -10.42 8.21
CA GLU A 32 -1.90 -10.89 7.53
C GLU A 32 -1.51 -9.95 6.38
N GLU A 33 -2.50 -9.47 5.62
CA GLU A 33 -2.27 -8.50 4.54
C GLU A 33 -1.73 -7.17 5.08
N LEU A 34 -2.25 -6.70 6.23
CA LEU A 34 -1.76 -5.50 6.89
C LEU A 34 -0.31 -5.67 7.41
N ILE A 35 -0.02 -6.78 8.10
CA ILE A 35 1.32 -7.06 8.63
C ILE A 35 2.36 -7.19 7.51
N THR A 36 1.98 -7.83 6.41
CA THR A 36 2.83 -7.94 5.21
C THR A 36 3.12 -6.57 4.63
N ALA A 37 2.12 -5.69 4.54
CA ALA A 37 2.32 -4.34 4.03
C ALA A 37 3.27 -3.51 4.89
N ILE A 38 3.15 -3.60 6.21
CA ILE A 38 4.05 -2.92 7.15
C ILE A 38 5.48 -3.47 7.03
N SER A 39 5.63 -4.79 6.98
CA SER A 39 6.95 -5.43 6.85
C SER A 39 7.66 -5.00 5.56
N ASN A 40 6.94 -4.97 4.44
CA ASN A 40 7.50 -4.55 3.17
C ASN A 40 7.92 -3.06 3.20
N GLN A 41 7.09 -2.18 3.77
CA GLN A 41 7.40 -0.75 3.90
C GLN A 41 8.67 -0.50 4.73
N VAL A 42 8.84 -1.20 5.86
CA VAL A 42 10.01 -1.02 6.74
C VAL A 42 11.28 -1.63 6.14
N ASN A 43 11.17 -2.75 5.42
CA ASN A 43 12.33 -3.40 4.82
C ASN A 43 12.83 -2.70 3.55
N PHE A 44 11.97 -1.95 2.85
CA PHE A 44 12.35 -1.20 1.65
C PHE A 44 13.38 -0.10 1.94
N GLU A 45 13.35 0.50 3.14
CA GLU A 45 14.28 1.58 3.55
C GLU A 45 15.73 1.10 3.81
N ASN A 46 16.00 -0.21 3.83
CA ASN A 46 17.33 -0.76 4.17
C ASN A 46 18.17 -1.17 2.94
N THR A 47 17.70 -0.93 1.71
CA THR A 47 18.40 -1.36 0.47
C THR A 47 18.80 -0.19 -0.44
N THR A 48 18.95 1.04 0.07
CA THR A 48 19.46 2.18 -0.73
C THR A 48 20.43 3.03 0.06
#